data_AF-A0A958A2R4-F1
#
_entry.id   AF-A0A958A2R4-F1
#
_cell.length_a   1.000
_cell.length_b   1.000
_cell.length_c   1.000
_cell.angle_alpha   90.00
_cell.angle_beta   90.00
_cell.angle_gamma   90.00
#
_symmetry.space_group_name_H-M   'P 1'
#
loop_
_entity.id
_entity.type
_entity.pdbx_description
1 polymer ?
#
loop_
_entity_poly.entity_id
_entity_poly.type
_entity_poly.pdbx_seq_one_letter_code
_entity_poly.pdbx_strand_id
1 'polypeptide(L)'
;MAWYLAGYSEKGQTKRYSYGYRRFSLLGAFINAVVLIVGSLYILSEAIPRLLNPEHSSAPGMIVFALVGIAVNGVAALRLKNDQTMNAQVVACHLLEDVLGWVVVLVVGLTLVFVDIHVLDPILSILITLYVLYNVISKLKKTVELFLQATPTSIDLDAIVQKLEAVPGVKSSHHTHLWSLDGEHNVLSTHLVVDERTSREEVMRVKATSKATVNDLNLEHLTIEIEYGDKDCTLEHRGEAK
;
A
#
# COMPACT_ATOMS: atom_id res chain seq x y z
N MET A 1 10.83 13.54 3.20
CA MET A 1 11.26 12.64 2.11
C MET A 1 10.08 11.95 1.44
N ALA A 2 9.28 11.14 2.16
CA ALA A 2 8.12 10.46 1.58
C ALA A 2 7.12 11.42 0.89
N TRP A 3 6.82 12.56 1.52
CA TRP A 3 5.98 13.61 0.91
C TRP A 3 6.53 14.18 -0.41
N TYR A 4 7.85 14.40 -0.48
CA TYR A 4 8.50 14.87 -1.71
C TYR A 4 8.39 13.83 -2.83
N LEU A 5 8.63 12.56 -2.51
CA LEU A 5 8.53 11.47 -3.47
C LEU A 5 7.08 11.21 -3.92
N ALA A 6 6.11 11.43 -3.03
CA ALA A 6 4.69 11.42 -3.37
C ALA A 6 4.36 12.52 -4.37
N GLY A 7 4.76 13.78 -4.13
CA GLY A 7 4.57 14.85 -5.11
C GLY A 7 5.33 14.62 -6.41
N TYR A 8 6.51 13.99 -6.36
CA TYR A 8 7.26 13.61 -7.56
C TYR A 8 6.56 12.51 -8.38
N SER A 9 5.73 11.68 -7.74
CA SER A 9 5.02 10.57 -8.37
C SER A 9 3.86 11.01 -9.28
N GLU A 10 3.36 12.23 -9.10
CA GLU A 10 2.29 12.81 -9.93
C GLU A 10 2.77 13.22 -11.34
N LYS A 11 4.07 13.14 -11.60
CA LYS A 11 4.63 13.44 -12.92
C LYS A 11 4.18 12.41 -13.95
N GLY A 12 3.72 12.92 -15.09
CA GLY A 12 3.34 12.12 -16.24
C GLY A 12 4.52 11.40 -16.91
N GLN A 13 4.19 10.67 -17.96
CA GLN A 13 5.12 9.81 -18.70
C GLN A 13 6.25 10.60 -19.36
N THR A 14 7.43 9.99 -19.44
CA THR A 14 8.59 10.53 -20.18
C THR A 14 9.21 9.43 -21.03
N LYS A 15 10.10 9.79 -21.97
CA LYS A 15 10.86 8.80 -22.76
C LYS A 15 11.68 7.83 -21.89
N ARG A 16 12.08 8.24 -20.68
CA ARG A 16 12.83 7.41 -19.74
C ARG A 16 11.92 6.58 -18.83
N TYR A 17 10.77 7.12 -18.42
CA TYR A 17 9.78 6.46 -17.59
C TYR A 17 8.44 6.41 -18.35
N SER A 18 8.26 5.36 -19.16
CA SER A 18 7.12 5.21 -20.05
C SER A 18 5.78 5.02 -19.31
N TYR A 19 5.82 4.43 -18.12
CA TYR A 19 4.66 4.29 -17.22
C TYR A 19 4.52 5.47 -16.23
N GLY A 20 5.30 6.55 -16.42
CA GLY A 20 5.29 7.69 -15.50
C GLY A 20 6.02 7.41 -14.18
N TYR A 21 5.77 8.26 -13.19
CA TYR A 21 6.52 8.31 -11.94
C TYR A 21 5.77 7.72 -10.73
N ARG A 22 4.61 7.08 -10.93
CA ARG A 22 3.73 6.57 -9.87
C ARG A 22 4.46 5.78 -8.78
N ARG A 23 5.38 4.89 -9.17
CA ARG A 23 6.17 4.06 -8.23
C ARG A 23 7.11 4.83 -7.28
N PHE A 24 7.35 6.13 -7.48
CA PHE A 24 8.12 6.93 -6.53
C PHE A 24 7.39 7.12 -5.20
N SER A 25 6.05 7.11 -5.18
CA SER A 25 5.28 7.10 -3.93
C SER A 25 5.58 5.85 -3.10
N LEU A 26 5.62 4.67 -3.75
CA LEU A 26 5.99 3.39 -3.14
C LEU A 26 7.42 3.41 -2.62
N LEU A 27 8.35 4.00 -3.36
CA LEU A 27 9.74 4.17 -2.91
C LEU A 27 9.80 5.04 -1.65
N GLY A 28 9.01 6.11 -1.59
CA GLY A 28 8.88 6.95 -0.40
C GLY A 28 8.33 6.19 0.80
N ALA A 29 7.30 5.36 0.59
CA ALA A 29 6.73 4.50 1.63
C ALA A 29 7.74 3.46 2.13
N PHE A 30 8.51 2.84 1.23
CA PHE A 30 9.56 1.87 1.55
C PHE A 30 10.67 2.51 2.41
N ILE A 31 11.20 3.66 1.98
CA ILE A 31 12.24 4.38 2.74
C ILE A 31 11.72 4.75 4.13
N ASN A 32 10.48 5.24 4.22
CA ASN A 32 9.87 5.59 5.50
C ASN A 32 9.74 4.36 6.43
N ALA A 33 9.31 3.22 5.88
CA ALA A 33 9.23 1.97 6.63
C ALA A 33 10.60 1.52 7.16
N VAL A 34 11.66 1.61 6.35
CA VAL A 34 13.03 1.28 6.77
C VAL A 34 13.49 2.20 7.91
N VAL A 35 13.27 3.52 7.79
CA VAL A 35 13.61 4.49 8.86
C VAL A 35 12.88 4.16 10.16
N LEU A 36 11.58 3.86 10.09
CA LEU A 36 10.79 3.50 11.27
C LEU A 36 11.25 2.18 11.90
N ILE A 37 11.62 1.17 11.10
CA ILE A 37 12.15 -0.09 11.62
C ILE A 37 13.48 0.14 12.34
N VAL A 38 14.42 0.83 11.70
CA VAL A 38 15.74 1.11 12.29
C VAL A 38 15.59 1.94 13.57
N GLY A 39 14.76 2.98 13.56
CA GLY A 39 14.46 3.78 14.75
C GLY A 39 13.80 2.96 15.86
N SER A 40 12.88 2.07 15.53
CA SER A 40 12.22 1.18 16.50
C SER A 40 13.21 0.20 17.13
N LEU A 41 14.11 -0.39 16.34
CA LEU A 41 15.15 -1.28 16.86
C LEU A 41 16.12 -0.53 17.79
N TYR A 42 16.46 0.71 17.44
CA TYR A 42 17.26 1.58 18.31
C TYR A 42 16.55 1.87 19.64
N ILE A 43 15.27 2.26 19.61
CA ILE A 43 14.48 2.48 20.84
C ILE A 43 14.42 1.22 21.70
N LEU A 44 14.17 0.04 21.10
CA LEU A 44 14.16 -1.23 21.84
C LEU A 44 15.52 -1.53 22.48
N SER A 45 16.63 -1.22 21.79
CA SER A 45 17.98 -1.43 22.32
C SER A 45 18.28 -0.59 23.57
N GLU A 46 17.68 0.60 23.69
CA GLU A 46 17.80 1.49 24.85
C GLU A 46 16.75 1.19 25.94
N ALA A 47 15.52 0.85 25.55
CA ALA A 47 14.41 0.65 26.49
C ALA A 47 14.49 -0.70 27.24
N ILE A 48 15.00 -1.76 26.60
CA ILE A 48 15.11 -3.09 27.23
C ILE A 48 16.08 -3.07 28.43
N PRO A 49 17.30 -2.52 28.34
CA PRO A 49 18.20 -2.41 29.49
C PRO A 49 17.61 -1.59 30.65
N ARG A 50 16.82 -0.55 30.34
CA ARG A 50 16.17 0.32 31.34
C ARG A 50 15.08 -0.39 32.16
N LEU A 51 14.58 -1.55 31.71
CA LEU A 51 13.72 -2.39 32.56
C LEU A 51 14.49 -3.00 33.74
N LEU A 52 15.78 -3.30 33.54
CA LEU A 52 16.63 -3.94 34.54
C LEU A 52 17.33 -2.90 35.43
N ASN A 53 17.69 -1.76 34.87
CA ASN A 53 18.28 -0.62 35.59
C ASN A 53 17.46 0.64 35.29
N PRO A 54 16.39 0.92 36.07
CA PRO A 54 15.52 2.06 35.81
C PRO A 54 16.28 3.37 35.99
N GLU A 55 16.34 4.16 34.94
CA GLU A 55 16.88 5.52 34.96
C GLU A 55 15.74 6.54 35.07
N HIS A 56 16.04 7.71 35.62
CA HIS A 56 15.08 8.81 35.67
C HIS A 56 14.77 9.30 34.26
N SER A 57 13.54 9.10 33.79
CA SER A 57 13.03 9.72 32.57
C SER A 57 12.64 11.18 32.83
N SER A 58 12.72 12.02 31.79
CA SER A 58 12.30 13.42 31.90
C SER A 58 10.78 13.54 31.78
N ALA A 59 10.08 13.34 32.91
CA ALA A 59 8.62 13.46 32.99
C ALA A 59 8.10 14.83 32.45
N PRO A 60 8.73 15.98 32.73
CA PRO A 60 8.33 17.26 32.12
C PRO A 60 8.43 17.26 30.59
N GLY A 61 9.48 16.64 30.04
CA GLY A 61 9.66 16.50 28.59
C GLY A 61 8.56 15.65 27.95
N MET A 62 8.24 14.50 28.55
CA MET A 62 7.16 13.61 28.09
C MET A 62 5.81 14.33 28.04
N ILE A 63 5.47 15.10 29.08
CA ILE A 63 4.23 15.87 29.15
C ILE A 63 4.17 16.90 28.02
N VAL A 64 5.25 17.66 27.80
CA VAL A 64 5.30 18.67 26.73
C VAL A 64 5.11 18.02 25.36
N PHE A 65 5.82 16.94 25.06
CA PHE A 65 5.68 16.23 23.79
C PHE A 65 4.28 15.65 23.60
N ALA A 66 3.68 15.09 24.65
CA ALA A 66 2.33 14.55 24.60
C ALA A 66 1.28 15.63 24.34
N LEU A 67 1.39 16.80 24.99
CA LEU A 67 0.50 17.93 24.74
C LEU A 67 0.61 18.44 23.30
N VAL A 68 1.84 18.56 22.77
CA VAL A 68 2.07 18.94 21.37
C VAL A 68 1.47 17.89 20.42
N GLY A 69 1.68 16.61 20.69
CA GLY A 69 1.14 15.50 19.90
C GLY A 69 -0.39 15.49 19.87
N ILE A 70 -1.04 15.65 21.03
CA ILE A 70 -2.50 15.77 21.13
C ILE A 70 -3.00 17.00 20.36
N ALA A 71 -2.34 18.15 20.52
CA ALA A 71 -2.76 19.38 19.85
C ALA A 71 -2.64 19.28 18.33
N VAL A 72 -1.50 18.81 17.82
CA VAL A 72 -1.26 18.70 16.36
C VAL A 72 -2.22 17.69 15.73
N ASN A 73 -2.32 16.48 16.27
CA ASN A 73 -3.18 15.43 15.71
C ASN A 73 -4.67 15.76 15.91
N GLY A 74 -5.04 16.37 17.05
CA GLY A 74 -6.40 16.82 17.32
C GLY A 74 -6.85 17.91 16.36
N VAL A 75 -6.02 18.94 16.13
CA VAL A 75 -6.34 20.00 15.15
C VAL A 75 -6.45 19.43 13.74
N ALA A 76 -5.56 18.51 13.35
CA ALA A 76 -5.63 17.86 12.05
C ALA A 76 -6.92 17.03 11.88
N ALA A 77 -7.30 16.22 12.88
CA ALA A 77 -8.52 15.44 12.89
C ALA A 77 -9.78 16.34 12.81
N LEU A 78 -9.81 17.44 13.58
CA LEU A 78 -10.91 18.41 13.57
C LEU A 78 -11.07 19.11 12.22
N ARG A 79 -9.97 19.39 11.51
CA ARG A 79 -10.03 19.97 10.15
C ARG A 79 -10.65 19.00 9.14
N LEU A 80 -10.40 17.70 9.29
CA LEU A 80 -10.94 16.67 8.41
C LEU A 80 -12.36 16.24 8.76
N LYS A 81 -12.84 16.53 9.98
CA LYS A 81 -14.18 16.13 10.46
C LYS A 81 -15.35 16.58 9.59
N ASN A 82 -15.23 17.73 8.93
CA ASN A 82 -16.32 18.29 8.11
C ASN A 82 -16.33 17.76 6.67
N ASP A 83 -15.30 17.04 6.26
CA ASP A 83 -15.20 16.42 4.94
C ASP A 83 -15.98 15.09 4.94
N GLN A 84 -16.97 14.99 4.05
CA GLN A 84 -17.85 13.82 3.96
C GLN A 84 -17.24 12.71 3.09
N THR A 85 -16.05 12.90 2.52
CA THR A 85 -15.39 11.87 1.73
C THR A 85 -14.94 10.72 2.63
N MET A 86 -15.14 9.49 2.16
CA MET A 86 -14.73 8.28 2.87
C MET A 86 -13.23 8.30 3.21
N ASN A 87 -12.40 8.83 2.30
CA ASN A 87 -10.96 8.98 2.53
C ASN A 87 -10.66 9.92 3.72
N ALA A 88 -11.33 11.08 3.81
CA ALA A 88 -11.13 12.00 4.93
C ALA A 88 -11.57 11.38 6.27
N GLN A 89 -12.65 10.60 6.29
CA GLN A 89 -13.09 9.88 7.49
C GLN A 89 -12.07 8.84 7.96
N VAL A 90 -11.48 8.08 7.03
CA VAL A 90 -10.42 7.09 7.34
C VAL A 90 -9.18 7.80 7.90
N VAL A 91 -8.73 8.89 7.29
CA VAL A 91 -7.58 9.66 7.78
C VAL A 91 -7.89 10.28 9.15
N ALA A 92 -9.09 10.81 9.37
CA ALA A 92 -9.49 11.36 10.66
C ALA A 92 -9.54 10.30 11.76
N CYS A 93 -10.01 9.08 11.45
CA CYS A 93 -10.00 7.95 12.38
C CYS A 93 -8.57 7.61 12.82
N HIS A 94 -7.62 7.54 11.88
CA HIS A 94 -6.21 7.33 12.20
C HIS A 94 -5.61 8.44 13.06
N LEU A 95 -5.92 9.71 12.77
CA LEU A 95 -5.44 10.82 13.60
C LEU A 95 -6.01 10.77 15.04
N LEU A 96 -7.23 10.25 15.22
CA LEU A 96 -7.79 10.00 16.55
C LEU A 96 -7.06 8.86 17.27
N GLU A 97 -6.67 7.79 16.57
CA GLU A 97 -5.80 6.74 17.13
C GLU A 97 -4.47 7.32 17.63
N ASP A 98 -3.87 8.23 16.86
CA ASP A 98 -2.65 8.94 17.28
C ASP A 98 -2.88 9.80 18.53
N VAL A 99 -3.99 10.55 18.58
CA VAL A 99 -4.37 11.33 19.78
C VAL A 99 -4.50 10.42 21.00
N LEU A 100 -5.15 9.25 20.88
CA LEU A 100 -5.27 8.29 21.97
C LEU A 100 -3.89 7.79 22.43
N GLY A 101 -2.98 7.51 21.48
CA GLY A 101 -1.59 7.17 21.80
C GLY A 101 -0.88 8.25 22.62
N TRP A 102 -1.01 9.52 22.22
CA TRP A 102 -0.42 10.64 22.96
C TRP A 102 -1.08 10.87 24.33
N VAL A 103 -2.39 10.59 24.47
CA VAL A 103 -3.08 10.63 25.77
C VAL A 103 -2.49 9.58 26.73
N VAL A 104 -2.18 8.37 26.25
CA VAL A 104 -1.52 7.35 27.08
C VAL A 104 -0.15 7.84 27.55
N VAL A 105 0.66 8.44 26.67
CA VAL A 105 1.96 9.03 27.03
C VAL A 105 1.80 10.16 28.05
N LEU A 106 0.78 11.02 27.89
CA LEU A 106 0.49 12.10 28.83
C LEU A 106 0.15 11.57 30.23
N VAL A 107 -0.72 10.55 30.32
CA VAL A 107 -1.12 9.94 31.59
C VAL A 107 0.08 9.33 32.30
N VAL A 108 0.95 8.62 31.57
CA VAL A 108 2.19 8.07 32.14
C VAL A 108 3.15 9.17 32.58
N GLY A 109 3.36 10.20 31.76
CA GLY A 109 4.19 11.35 32.11
C GLY A 109 3.71 12.08 33.37
N LEU A 110 2.40 12.30 33.51
CA LEU A 110 1.81 12.88 34.72
C LEU A 110 1.97 11.97 35.94
N THR A 111 1.81 10.65 35.76
CA THR A 111 2.00 9.67 36.84
C THR A 111 3.43 9.72 37.38
N LEU A 112 4.44 9.84 36.50
CA LEU A 112 5.84 9.92 36.87
C LEU A 112 6.23 11.22 37.61
N VAL A 113 5.42 12.28 37.54
CA VAL A 113 5.63 13.50 38.35
C VAL A 113 5.30 13.26 39.83
N PHE A 114 4.30 12.42 40.10
CA PHE A 114 3.81 12.16 41.45
C PHE A 114 4.31 10.83 42.04
N VAL A 115 4.73 9.89 41.20
CA VAL A 115 5.02 8.51 41.57
C VAL A 115 6.38 8.08 41.01
N ASP A 116 7.26 7.60 41.88
CA ASP A 116 8.64 7.23 41.59
C ASP A 116 8.78 5.84 40.93
N ILE A 117 7.96 5.53 39.92
CA ILE A 117 7.96 4.24 39.21
C ILE A 117 8.59 4.40 37.82
N HIS A 118 9.92 4.47 37.78
CA HIS A 118 10.69 4.70 36.54
C HIS A 118 10.62 3.57 35.51
N VAL A 119 10.15 2.37 35.91
CA VAL A 119 9.95 1.24 35.01
C VAL A 119 8.76 1.47 34.05
N LEU A 120 7.86 2.40 34.37
CA LEU A 120 6.67 2.64 33.56
C LEU A 120 7.00 3.20 32.16
N ASP A 121 8.02 4.06 32.07
CA ASP A 121 8.49 4.64 30.81
C ASP A 121 9.08 3.60 29.84
N PRO A 122 10.04 2.73 30.22
CA PRO A 122 10.55 1.69 29.33
C PRO A 122 9.50 0.64 28.98
N ILE A 123 8.57 0.30 29.88
CA ILE A 123 7.42 -0.58 29.54
C ILE A 123 6.58 0.05 28.44
N LEU A 124 6.16 1.30 28.63
CA LEU A 124 5.32 1.99 27.65
C LEU A 124 6.05 2.14 26.31
N SER A 125 7.33 2.52 26.35
CA SER A 125 8.18 2.64 25.16
C SER A 125 8.27 1.34 24.39
N ILE A 126 8.49 0.20 25.05
CA ILE A 126 8.54 -1.12 24.42
C ILE A 126 7.18 -1.47 23.80
N LEU A 127 6.08 -1.27 24.52
CA LEU A 127 4.73 -1.58 24.01
C LEU A 127 4.40 -0.76 22.77
N ILE A 128 4.60 0.56 22.81
CA ILE A 128 4.36 1.45 21.66
C ILE A 128 5.28 1.06 20.51
N THR A 129 6.56 0.80 20.77
CA THR A 129 7.52 0.46 19.72
C THR A 129 7.20 -0.87 19.04
N LEU A 130 6.78 -1.89 19.80
CA LEU A 130 6.34 -3.17 19.21
C LEU A 130 5.08 -3.01 18.37
N TYR A 131 4.13 -2.19 18.82
CA TYR A 131 2.92 -1.86 18.04
C TYR A 131 3.27 -1.16 16.73
N VAL A 132 4.14 -0.15 16.77
CA VAL A 132 4.64 0.54 15.57
C VAL A 132 5.36 -0.43 14.64
N LEU A 133 6.25 -1.26 15.17
CA LEU A 133 7.03 -2.22 14.40
C LEU A 133 6.14 -3.23 13.68
N TYR A 134 5.13 -3.79 14.35
CA TYR A 134 4.14 -4.69 13.76
C TYR A 134 3.43 -4.04 12.57
N ASN A 135 2.93 -2.81 12.76
CA ASN A 135 2.22 -2.08 11.72
C ASN A 135 3.11 -1.73 10.52
N VAL A 136 4.35 -1.30 10.78
CA VAL A 136 5.30 -0.95 9.72
C VAL A 136 5.73 -2.18 8.92
N ILE A 137 5.99 -3.33 9.57
CA ILE A 137 6.32 -4.58 8.87
C ILE A 137 5.16 -5.04 7.99
N SER A 138 3.93 -4.96 8.50
CA SER A 138 2.72 -5.30 7.72
C SER A 138 2.58 -4.41 6.47
N LYS A 139 2.78 -3.09 6.61
CA LYS A 139 2.76 -2.15 5.47
C LYS A 139 3.92 -2.39 4.50
N LEU A 140 5.13 -2.66 5.01
CA LEU A 140 6.30 -2.94 4.20
C LEU A 140 6.11 -4.15 3.30
N LYS A 141 5.51 -5.25 3.82
CA LYS A 141 5.18 -6.43 3.01
C LYS A 141 4.32 -6.07 1.81
N LYS A 142 3.24 -5.31 2.02
CA LYS A 142 2.36 -4.82 0.93
C LYS A 142 3.11 -3.95 -0.07
N THR A 143 3.97 -3.04 0.38
CA THR A 143 4.79 -2.20 -0.51
C THR A 143 5.76 -3.04 -1.35
N VAL A 144 6.38 -4.07 -0.76
CA VAL A 144 7.27 -5.00 -1.48
C VAL A 144 6.49 -5.82 -2.50
N GLU A 145 5.31 -6.32 -2.16
CA GLU A 145 4.41 -7.02 -3.11
C GLU A 145 4.10 -6.17 -4.35
N LEU A 146 3.82 -4.88 -4.16
CA LEU A 146 3.60 -3.94 -5.29
C LEU A 146 4.86 -3.78 -6.16
N PHE A 147 6.05 -3.71 -5.56
CA PHE A 147 7.31 -3.67 -6.32
C PHE A 147 7.55 -4.96 -7.12
N LEU A 148 7.19 -6.09 -6.53
CA LEU A 148 7.29 -7.42 -7.13
C LEU A 148 6.20 -7.71 -8.17
N GLN A 149 5.33 -6.72 -8.47
CA GLN A 149 4.26 -6.85 -9.46
C GLN A 149 3.24 -7.94 -9.10
N ALA A 150 2.99 -8.12 -7.80
CA ALA A 150 1.94 -9.02 -7.36
C ALA A 150 0.56 -8.55 -7.86
N THR A 151 -0.32 -9.52 -8.12
CA THR A 151 -1.71 -9.23 -8.44
C THR A 151 -2.41 -8.58 -7.23
N PRO A 152 -3.21 -7.52 -7.43
CA PRO A 152 -3.90 -6.86 -6.33
C PRO A 152 -4.79 -7.82 -5.55
N THR A 153 -4.70 -7.80 -4.22
CA THR A 153 -5.46 -8.70 -3.35
C THR A 153 -6.99 -8.51 -3.42
N SER A 154 -7.46 -7.39 -3.95
CA SER A 154 -8.88 -7.12 -4.19
C SER A 154 -9.42 -7.74 -5.50
N ILE A 155 -8.55 -8.29 -6.34
CA ILE A 155 -8.93 -8.76 -7.69
C ILE A 155 -8.63 -10.25 -7.83
N ASP A 156 -9.66 -11.01 -8.18
CA ASP A 156 -9.55 -12.41 -8.56
C ASP A 156 -9.20 -12.50 -10.06
N LEU A 157 -7.97 -12.95 -10.34
CA LEU A 157 -7.46 -13.09 -11.70
C LEU A 157 -8.21 -14.18 -12.48
N ASP A 158 -8.57 -15.29 -11.83
CA ASP A 158 -9.26 -16.40 -12.48
C ASP A 158 -10.68 -15.98 -12.88
N ALA A 159 -11.34 -15.17 -12.05
CA ALA A 159 -12.63 -14.58 -12.39
C ALA A 159 -12.54 -13.65 -13.62
N ILE A 160 -11.42 -12.92 -13.80
CA ILE A 160 -11.20 -12.09 -15.00
C ILE A 160 -11.00 -12.96 -16.24
N VAL A 161 -10.19 -14.02 -16.13
CA VAL A 161 -9.97 -14.96 -17.23
C VAL A 161 -11.30 -15.55 -17.69
N GLN A 162 -12.12 -16.05 -16.76
CA GLN A 162 -13.45 -16.58 -17.07
C GLN A 162 -14.37 -15.53 -17.74
N LYS A 163 -14.35 -14.29 -17.26
CA LYS A 163 -15.11 -13.18 -17.87
C LYS A 163 -14.66 -12.88 -19.29
N LEU A 164 -13.36 -12.95 -19.56
CA LEU A 164 -12.79 -12.72 -20.90
C LEU A 164 -13.11 -13.88 -21.85
N GLU A 165 -13.03 -15.12 -21.37
CA GLU A 165 -13.39 -16.31 -22.15
C GLU A 165 -14.89 -16.41 -22.45
N ALA A 166 -15.73 -15.79 -21.61
CA ALA A 166 -17.17 -15.67 -21.88
C ALA A 166 -17.50 -14.67 -23.00
N VAL A 167 -16.54 -13.89 -23.50
CA VAL A 167 -16.77 -12.96 -24.60
C VAL A 167 -17.00 -13.73 -25.91
N PRO A 168 -18.10 -13.47 -26.64
CA PRO A 168 -18.37 -14.17 -27.89
C PRO A 168 -17.24 -14.02 -28.91
N GLY A 169 -16.70 -15.14 -29.37
CA GLY A 169 -15.59 -15.19 -30.33
C GLY A 169 -14.21 -15.44 -29.70
N VAL A 170 -14.10 -15.39 -28.37
CA VAL A 170 -12.90 -15.84 -27.63
C VAL A 170 -12.99 -17.35 -27.41
N LYS A 171 -11.93 -18.08 -27.73
CA LYS A 171 -11.80 -19.52 -27.43
C LYS A 171 -11.14 -19.78 -26.09
N SER A 172 -10.09 -19.03 -25.79
CA SER A 172 -9.31 -19.13 -24.56
C SER A 172 -8.54 -17.83 -24.31
N SER A 173 -8.11 -17.63 -23.08
CA SER A 173 -7.17 -16.57 -22.70
C SER A 173 -5.94 -17.17 -22.04
N HIS A 174 -4.76 -16.64 -22.37
CA HIS A 174 -3.50 -17.05 -21.75
C HIS A 174 -2.55 -15.86 -21.64
N HIS A 175 -1.40 -16.07 -20.95
CA HIS A 175 -0.47 -14.98 -20.59
C HIS A 175 -1.19 -13.77 -19.97
N THR A 176 -2.23 -14.03 -19.17
CA THR A 176 -3.00 -12.99 -18.49
C THR A 176 -2.22 -12.54 -17.26
N HIS A 177 -1.68 -11.32 -17.33
CA HIS A 177 -0.90 -10.71 -16.27
C HIS A 177 -1.60 -9.44 -15.78
N LEU A 178 -1.89 -9.41 -14.48
CA LEU A 178 -2.47 -8.25 -13.81
C LEU A 178 -1.60 -7.86 -12.62
N TRP A 179 -1.19 -6.59 -12.59
CA TRP A 179 -0.41 -6.01 -11.51
C TRP A 179 -0.77 -4.54 -11.31
N SER A 180 -0.32 -3.95 -10.19
CA SER A 180 -0.62 -2.54 -9.85
C SER A 180 0.61 -1.65 -9.83
N LEU A 181 0.47 -0.41 -10.32
CA LEU A 181 1.53 0.61 -10.30
C LEU A 181 1.78 1.16 -8.90
N ASP A 182 0.73 1.37 -8.13
CA ASP A 182 0.78 2.05 -6.82
C ASP A 182 -0.26 1.54 -5.80
N GLY A 183 -1.04 0.52 -6.15
CA GLY A 183 -2.14 -0.02 -5.35
C GLY A 183 -3.52 0.46 -5.78
N GLU A 184 -3.60 1.49 -6.61
CA GLU A 184 -4.87 2.05 -7.12
C GLU A 184 -4.99 1.90 -8.63
N HIS A 185 -3.89 2.10 -9.36
CA HIS A 185 -3.85 2.05 -10.82
C HIS A 185 -3.32 0.71 -11.32
N ASN A 186 -4.14 0.00 -12.10
CA ASN A 186 -3.83 -1.36 -12.51
C ASN A 186 -3.37 -1.44 -13.97
N VAL A 187 -2.57 -2.46 -14.27
CA VAL A 187 -2.07 -2.77 -15.61
C VAL A 187 -2.45 -4.21 -15.94
N LEU A 188 -3.16 -4.40 -17.05
CA LEU A 188 -3.58 -5.71 -17.55
C LEU A 188 -2.96 -5.96 -18.93
N SER A 189 -2.30 -7.10 -19.08
CA SER A 189 -1.85 -7.63 -20.37
C SER A 189 -2.41 -9.02 -20.53
N THR A 190 -3.02 -9.33 -21.68
CA THR A 190 -3.58 -10.65 -21.94
C THR A 190 -3.57 -11.00 -23.42
N HIS A 191 -3.47 -12.29 -23.72
CA HIS A 191 -3.59 -12.85 -25.05
C HIS A 191 -4.96 -13.53 -25.15
N LEU A 192 -5.73 -13.17 -26.18
CA LEU A 192 -7.02 -13.80 -26.48
C LEU A 192 -6.92 -14.58 -27.77
N VAL A 193 -7.27 -15.86 -27.71
CA VAL A 193 -7.27 -16.75 -28.88
C VAL A 193 -8.64 -16.68 -29.54
N VAL A 194 -8.66 -16.43 -30.84
CA VAL A 194 -9.86 -16.45 -31.70
C VAL A 194 -9.75 -17.56 -32.73
N ASP A 195 -10.83 -17.85 -33.45
CA ASP A 195 -10.80 -18.85 -34.54
C ASP A 195 -9.95 -18.36 -35.72
N GLU A 196 -9.21 -19.26 -36.37
CA GLU A 196 -8.38 -18.95 -37.55
C GLU A 196 -9.15 -18.26 -38.69
N ARG A 197 -10.47 -18.47 -38.78
CA ARG A 197 -11.33 -17.88 -39.82
C ARG A 197 -12.00 -16.57 -39.39
N THR A 198 -11.69 -16.08 -38.19
CA THR A 198 -12.31 -14.88 -37.63
C THR A 198 -11.94 -13.67 -38.48
N SER A 199 -12.95 -12.91 -38.90
CA SER A 199 -12.75 -11.71 -39.72
C SER A 199 -12.18 -10.56 -38.88
N ARG A 200 -11.54 -9.59 -39.55
CA ARG A 200 -11.03 -8.37 -38.90
C ARG A 200 -12.13 -7.62 -38.11
N GLU A 201 -13.35 -7.59 -38.63
CA GLU A 201 -14.47 -6.92 -37.97
C GLU A 201 -14.88 -7.64 -36.68
N GLU A 202 -14.87 -8.97 -36.68
CA GLU A 202 -15.13 -9.78 -35.49
C GLU A 202 -14.04 -9.57 -34.44
N VAL A 203 -12.76 -9.54 -34.84
CA VAL A 203 -11.66 -9.22 -33.92
C VAL A 203 -11.82 -7.85 -33.28
N MET A 204 -12.25 -6.84 -34.06
CA MET A 204 -12.52 -5.51 -33.51
C MET A 204 -13.66 -5.53 -32.50
N ARG A 205 -14.71 -6.32 -32.74
CA ARG A 205 -15.81 -6.52 -31.78
C ARG A 205 -15.35 -7.23 -30.51
N VAL A 206 -14.59 -8.31 -30.64
CA VAL A 206 -14.01 -9.05 -29.50
C VAL A 206 -13.17 -8.12 -28.64
N LYS A 207 -12.27 -7.32 -29.25
CA LYS A 207 -11.45 -6.34 -28.52
C LYS A 207 -12.30 -5.28 -27.82
N ALA A 208 -13.33 -4.75 -28.47
CA ALA A 208 -14.20 -3.73 -27.87
C ALA A 208 -14.99 -4.30 -26.67
N THR A 209 -15.59 -5.48 -26.81
CA THR A 209 -16.33 -6.13 -25.74
C THR A 209 -15.41 -6.52 -24.58
N SER A 210 -14.24 -7.08 -24.87
CA SER A 210 -13.26 -7.46 -23.84
C SER A 210 -12.79 -6.25 -23.03
N LYS A 211 -12.54 -5.10 -23.69
CA LYS A 211 -12.22 -3.84 -23.00
C LYS A 211 -13.35 -3.38 -22.08
N ALA A 212 -14.61 -3.50 -22.51
CA ALA A 212 -15.75 -3.13 -21.69
C ALA A 212 -15.89 -4.04 -20.45
N THR A 213 -15.60 -5.34 -20.59
CA THR A 213 -15.69 -6.33 -19.51
C THR A 213 -14.73 -6.06 -18.35
N VAL A 214 -13.57 -5.44 -18.62
CA VAL A 214 -12.52 -5.17 -17.61
C VAL A 214 -12.43 -3.70 -17.20
N ASN A 215 -13.38 -2.87 -17.63
CA ASN A 215 -13.34 -1.42 -17.41
C ASN A 215 -13.57 -1.03 -15.94
N ASP A 216 -14.14 -1.93 -15.14
CA ASP A 216 -14.36 -1.76 -13.69
C ASP A 216 -13.08 -1.91 -12.86
N LEU A 217 -11.98 -2.39 -13.44
CA LEU A 217 -10.73 -2.70 -12.72
C LEU A 217 -9.79 -1.50 -12.54
N ASN A 218 -10.23 -0.27 -12.81
CA ASN A 218 -9.41 0.96 -12.74
C ASN A 218 -8.07 0.82 -13.48
N LEU A 219 -8.13 0.36 -14.73
CA LEU A 219 -6.94 0.11 -15.55
C LEU A 219 -6.36 1.43 -16.07
N GLU A 220 -5.09 1.70 -15.78
CA GLU A 220 -4.33 2.79 -16.41
C GLU A 220 -3.74 2.32 -17.75
N HIS A 221 -3.44 1.02 -17.87
CA HIS A 221 -2.96 0.41 -19.11
C HIS A 221 -3.62 -0.95 -19.37
N LEU A 222 -4.04 -1.15 -20.62
CA LEU A 222 -4.64 -2.39 -21.08
C LEU A 222 -4.03 -2.80 -22.43
N THR A 223 -3.40 -3.96 -22.46
CA THR A 223 -2.87 -4.59 -23.68
C THR A 223 -3.63 -5.88 -23.94
N ILE A 224 -4.26 -5.97 -25.11
CA ILE A 224 -4.93 -7.18 -25.58
C ILE A 224 -4.29 -7.59 -26.90
N GLU A 225 -3.56 -8.69 -26.87
CA GLU A 225 -3.04 -9.38 -28.04
C GLU A 225 -4.10 -10.37 -28.55
N ILE A 226 -4.21 -10.48 -29.88
CA ILE A 226 -5.19 -11.37 -30.52
C ILE A 226 -4.40 -12.37 -31.33
N GLU A 227 -4.67 -13.65 -31.08
CA GLU A 227 -3.99 -14.77 -31.72
C GLU A 227 -4.99 -15.66 -32.46
N TYR A 228 -4.58 -16.16 -33.62
CA TYR A 228 -5.41 -17.05 -34.43
C TYR A 228 -5.04 -18.51 -34.18
N GLY A 229 -5.80 -19.18 -33.31
CA GLY A 229 -5.50 -20.55 -32.86
C GLY A 229 -4.25 -20.66 -31.97
N ASP A 230 -4.00 -21.85 -31.43
CA ASP A 230 -3.00 -22.08 -30.36
C ASP A 230 -1.53 -22.05 -30.83
N LYS A 231 -1.27 -21.85 -32.13
CA LYS A 231 0.09 -21.89 -32.71
C LYS A 231 0.69 -20.51 -33.02
N ASP A 232 -0.10 -19.45 -32.85
CA ASP A 232 0.32 -18.08 -33.16
C ASP A 232 1.15 -17.47 -32.00
N CYS A 233 1.05 -18.04 -30.79
CA CYS A 233 1.82 -17.58 -29.65
C CYS A 233 3.31 -17.91 -29.81
N THR A 234 4.15 -16.86 -29.83
CA THR A 234 5.62 -17.00 -29.85
C THR A 234 6.24 -17.05 -28.45
N LEU A 235 5.44 -16.85 -27.40
CA LEU A 235 5.88 -16.94 -26.02
C LEU A 235 5.81 -18.41 -25.57
N GLU A 236 6.97 -18.98 -25.22
CA GLU A 236 7.00 -20.33 -24.64
C GLU A 236 6.24 -20.34 -23.31
N HIS A 237 5.29 -21.28 -23.14
CA HIS A 237 4.71 -21.62 -21.84
C HIS A 237 5.80 -22.17 -20.90
N ARG A 238 6.59 -21.26 -20.30
CA ARG A 238 7.49 -21.62 -19.20
C ARG A 238 6.68 -21.80 -17.92
N GLY A 239 6.05 -22.96 -17.82
CA GLY A 239 5.59 -23.59 -16.58
C GLY A 239 4.52 -22.82 -15.82
N GLU A 240 3.28 -23.30 -15.88
CA GLU A 240 2.35 -23.19 -14.76
C GLU A 240 3.05 -23.79 -13.52
N ALA A 241 3.52 -22.93 -12.62
CA ALA A 241 4.03 -23.39 -11.34
C ALA A 241 2.84 -23.93 -10.52
N LYS A 242 2.94 -25.20 -10.16
CA LYS A 242 2.04 -25.93 -9.24
C LYS A 242 1.78 -25.18 -7.94
#